data_AF-A0AAU6XXN6-F1
#
_entry.id   AF-A0AAU6XXN6-F1
#
_cell.length_a   1.000
_cell.length_b   1.000
_cell.length_c   1.000
_cell.angle_alpha   90.00
_cell.angle_beta   90.00
_cell.angle_gamma   90.00
#
_symmetry.space_group_name_H-M   'P 1'
#
loop_
_entity.id
_entity.type
_entity.pdbx_description
1 polymer ?
#
loop_
_entity_poly.entity_id
_entity_poly.type
_entity_poly.pdbx_seq_one_letter_code
_entity_poly.pdbx_strand_id
1 'polypeptide(L)'
;MAGAPLEIAGPHKRTEKGNNDHYYGGGDVAWGSMAEALAGVPIAIRPGKTIGVISAGQIIEYMWPATGDVTGTPVKKSKPLEDMLDNKVDKDGSKVLSDHNFTDALFTKLNNIIEHYKGKYATLAALQGSLPLGLDGDYVIIDGGTGSDAVEYIWDSTDSTWKPSSNTGASSFAQLAGSPNDNPSLQSALQASLDRTNHNGKQLANTVSDFNDAVLLSLITGINFNDASAITALDNVRDAMGKLQAQIGGNITGLANEIANRQNAVANKRDKLVTYYATQTVAFTPLSAMADTVIRCNFSADTMVTLPVDGTFITGQEFCLRQTGDGGIKLTPAAGVTINAPQGYNLNAKFSEVWIRKEAANIYSLRFMGTDPSIQKGFTLSFVSPVREYKDYFEKPASIIKITLDGISTFQYSTNGGISYKTISLPLEESILIPADTFVRWRVTFTSSTTMGAAFIKLA
;
A
#
# COMPACT_ATOMS: atom_id res chain seq x y z
N MET A 1 -105.27 55.42 -18.38
CA MET A 1 -105.36 55.64 -19.84
C MET A 1 -104.32 54.74 -20.50
N ALA A 2 -104.78 53.96 -21.49
CA ALA A 2 -104.04 53.19 -22.50
C ALA A 2 -102.60 52.75 -22.16
N GLY A 3 -102.44 51.50 -21.69
CA GLY A 3 -101.17 50.80 -21.79
C GLY A 3 -100.86 50.50 -23.25
N ALA A 4 -99.73 51.00 -23.74
CA ALA A 4 -99.25 50.70 -25.08
C ALA A 4 -98.79 49.23 -25.16
N PRO A 5 -99.25 48.45 -26.17
CA PRO A 5 -98.72 47.11 -26.39
C PRO A 5 -97.30 47.19 -26.95
N LEU A 6 -96.32 46.72 -26.19
CA LEU A 6 -94.93 46.54 -26.62
C LEU A 6 -94.81 45.26 -27.45
N GLU A 7 -95.26 45.30 -28.70
CA GLU A 7 -94.78 44.38 -29.74
C GLU A 7 -93.81 45.14 -30.66
N ILE A 8 -92.54 45.20 -30.26
CA ILE A 8 -91.44 45.54 -31.17
C ILE A 8 -90.89 44.22 -31.71
N ALA A 9 -91.16 43.98 -32.99
CA ALA A 9 -90.66 42.85 -33.75
C ALA A 9 -89.12 42.83 -33.79
N GLY A 10 -88.54 41.95 -32.98
CA GLY A 10 -87.12 41.56 -32.94
C GLY A 10 -87.03 40.27 -32.12
N PRO A 11 -85.96 39.45 -32.24
CA PRO A 11 -85.89 38.10 -31.67
C PRO A 11 -85.64 38.15 -30.15
N HIS A 12 -86.54 38.78 -29.42
CA HIS A 12 -86.58 38.77 -27.97
C HIS A 12 -87.61 37.73 -27.55
N LYS A 13 -87.07 36.59 -27.09
CA LYS A 13 -87.82 35.46 -26.55
C LYS A 13 -88.86 35.97 -25.55
N ARG A 14 -90.14 35.65 -25.79
CA ARG A 14 -91.18 35.66 -24.76
C ARG A 14 -90.67 34.76 -23.62
N THR A 15 -90.59 35.31 -22.42
CA THR A 15 -90.24 34.58 -21.20
C THR A 15 -91.44 33.73 -20.78
N GLU A 16 -91.53 32.53 -21.36
CA GLU A 16 -92.27 31.47 -20.71
C GLU A 16 -91.55 31.08 -19.41
N LYS A 17 -92.37 30.72 -18.42
CA LYS A 17 -92.01 30.42 -17.03
C LYS A 17 -90.93 29.33 -16.93
N GLY A 18 -89.78 29.66 -16.33
CA GLY A 18 -88.91 28.66 -15.71
C GLY A 18 -87.41 28.82 -15.93
N ASN A 19 -86.76 29.74 -15.20
CA ASN A 19 -85.52 29.37 -14.54
C ASN A 19 -85.37 30.19 -13.25
N ASN A 20 -85.02 29.55 -12.13
CA ASN A 20 -85.08 30.09 -10.76
C ASN A 20 -84.22 31.35 -10.51
N ASP A 21 -83.52 31.88 -11.52
CA ASP A 21 -82.38 32.80 -11.36
C ASP A 21 -82.66 34.27 -11.72
N HIS A 22 -83.88 34.63 -12.16
CA HIS A 22 -84.25 36.01 -12.54
C HIS A 22 -85.49 36.49 -11.75
N TYR A 23 -85.37 37.64 -11.07
CA TYR A 23 -86.42 38.25 -10.22
C TYR A 23 -87.07 39.50 -10.85
N TYR A 24 -87.50 39.33 -12.11
CA TYR A 24 -88.28 40.27 -12.92
C TYR A 24 -88.83 39.48 -14.12
N GLY A 25 -89.70 38.49 -13.86
CA GLY A 25 -90.02 37.54 -14.94
C GLY A 25 -91.11 36.51 -14.65
N GLY A 26 -92.07 36.84 -13.78
CA GLY A 26 -93.31 36.08 -13.60
C GLY A 26 -94.51 36.66 -14.37
N GLY A 27 -94.28 37.60 -15.29
CA GLY A 27 -95.33 38.41 -15.94
C GLY A 27 -95.42 39.85 -15.42
N ASP A 28 -94.58 40.23 -14.46
CA ASP A 28 -94.53 41.60 -13.92
C ASP A 28 -93.48 42.48 -14.60
N VAL A 29 -93.74 43.78 -14.60
CA VAL A 29 -92.92 44.85 -15.17
C VAL A 29 -91.57 44.93 -14.45
N ALA A 30 -90.47 45.22 -15.15
CA ALA A 30 -89.20 45.52 -14.52
C ALA A 30 -89.37 46.64 -13.47
N TRP A 31 -88.58 46.58 -12.39
CA TRP A 31 -88.71 47.51 -11.27
C TRP A 31 -88.49 48.95 -11.73
N GLY A 32 -89.30 49.89 -11.24
CA GLY A 32 -89.20 51.31 -11.63
C GLY A 32 -87.93 51.98 -11.10
N SER A 33 -87.33 51.42 -10.04
CA SER A 33 -86.03 51.85 -9.52
C SER A 33 -85.29 50.73 -8.78
N MET A 34 -84.00 50.93 -8.54
CA MET A 34 -83.17 50.00 -7.76
C MET A 34 -83.66 49.85 -6.31
N ALA A 35 -84.19 50.93 -5.72
CA ALA A 35 -84.72 50.91 -4.37
C ALA A 35 -85.97 50.03 -4.25
N GLU A 36 -86.86 50.09 -5.25
CA GLU A 36 -88.03 49.21 -5.33
C GLU A 36 -87.61 47.74 -5.47
N ALA A 37 -86.62 47.46 -6.32
CA ALA A 37 -86.12 46.10 -6.51
C ALA A 37 -85.49 45.52 -5.22
N LEU A 38 -84.73 46.33 -4.48
CA LEU A 38 -84.17 45.93 -3.20
C LEU A 38 -85.27 45.66 -2.17
N ALA A 39 -86.28 46.54 -2.07
CA ALA A 39 -87.39 46.32 -1.14
C ALA A 39 -88.22 45.08 -1.50
N GLY A 40 -88.41 44.84 -2.80
CA GLY A 40 -89.28 43.78 -3.32
C GLY A 40 -88.67 42.38 -3.35
N VAL A 41 -87.34 42.25 -3.42
CA VAL A 41 -86.65 40.94 -3.43
C VAL A 41 -86.12 40.60 -2.04
N PRO A 42 -86.69 39.59 -1.34
CA PRO A 42 -86.22 39.17 -0.02
C PRO A 42 -84.73 38.83 0.02
N ILE A 43 -84.04 39.27 1.07
CA ILE A 43 -82.58 39.10 1.21
C ILE A 43 -82.12 37.64 1.06
N ALA A 44 -82.89 36.70 1.62
CA ALA A 44 -82.55 35.27 1.64
C ALA A 44 -82.40 34.63 0.25
N ILE A 45 -82.99 35.24 -0.78
CA ILE A 45 -83.01 34.70 -2.14
C ILE A 45 -82.16 35.51 -3.11
N ARG A 46 -81.57 36.64 -2.69
CA ARG A 46 -80.75 37.50 -3.56
C ARG A 46 -79.49 36.83 -4.13
N PRO A 47 -78.74 35.95 -3.42
CA PRO A 47 -77.49 35.41 -3.95
C PRO A 47 -77.61 34.84 -5.36
N GLY A 48 -76.80 35.35 -6.28
CA GLY A 48 -76.72 34.89 -7.66
C GLY A 48 -77.94 35.21 -8.53
N LYS A 49 -78.92 35.98 -8.02
CA LYS A 49 -80.09 36.38 -8.79
C LYS A 49 -79.83 37.64 -9.57
N THR A 50 -80.43 37.69 -10.75
CA THR A 50 -80.46 38.88 -11.59
C THR A 50 -81.80 39.61 -11.40
N ILE A 51 -81.76 40.94 -11.31
CA ILE A 51 -82.91 41.84 -11.36
C ILE A 51 -82.81 42.80 -12.54
N GLY A 52 -83.96 43.23 -13.05
CA GLY A 52 -84.08 44.23 -14.12
C GLY A 52 -84.70 45.50 -13.54
N VAL A 53 -84.02 46.62 -13.75
CA VAL A 53 -84.47 47.96 -13.32
C VAL A 53 -84.63 48.84 -14.56
N ILE A 54 -85.76 49.53 -14.68
CA ILE A 54 -85.99 50.49 -15.76
C ILE A 54 -85.21 51.76 -15.43
N SER A 55 -84.31 52.14 -16.32
CA SER A 55 -83.57 53.39 -16.25
C SER A 55 -83.51 54.00 -17.64
N ALA A 56 -83.96 55.26 -17.78
CA ALA A 56 -84.02 55.97 -19.06
C ALA A 56 -84.76 55.21 -20.19
N GLY A 57 -85.83 54.48 -19.84
CA GLY A 57 -86.66 53.74 -20.81
C GLY A 57 -86.09 52.39 -21.26
N GLN A 58 -84.94 51.97 -20.71
CA GLN A 58 -84.35 50.65 -20.97
C GLN A 58 -84.31 49.81 -19.69
N ILE A 59 -84.43 48.50 -19.83
CA ILE A 59 -84.23 47.55 -18.72
C ILE A 59 -82.73 47.29 -18.60
N ILE A 60 -82.16 47.65 -17.45
CA ILE A 60 -80.77 47.35 -17.11
C ILE A 60 -80.76 46.16 -16.14
N GLU A 61 -80.00 45.12 -16.49
CA GLU A 61 -79.82 43.95 -15.62
C GLU A 61 -78.72 44.20 -14.59
N TYR A 62 -79.03 43.89 -13.34
CA TYR A 62 -78.10 43.86 -12.22
C TYR A 62 -78.12 42.49 -11.60
N MET A 63 -76.98 42.02 -11.09
CA MET A 63 -76.90 40.73 -10.42
C MET A 63 -76.29 40.89 -9.03
N TRP A 64 -76.86 40.18 -8.06
CA TRP A 64 -76.18 39.98 -6.79
C TRP A 64 -75.10 38.89 -6.95
N PRO A 65 -73.95 39.04 -6.31
CA PRO A 65 -72.93 37.99 -6.29
C PRO A 65 -73.50 36.70 -5.68
N ALA A 66 -73.06 35.54 -6.19
CA ALA A 66 -73.53 34.23 -5.73
C ALA A 66 -73.18 33.92 -4.26
N THR A 67 -72.16 34.60 -3.73
CA THR A 67 -71.67 34.48 -2.36
C THR A 67 -71.15 35.85 -1.90
N GLY A 68 -71.60 36.37 -0.76
CA GLY A 68 -71.16 37.68 -0.24
C GLY A 68 -72.30 38.54 0.30
N ASP A 69 -72.06 39.85 0.42
CA ASP A 69 -73.01 40.84 0.96
C ASP A 69 -74.30 40.93 0.12
N VAL A 70 -75.30 40.15 0.52
CA VAL A 70 -76.65 40.16 -0.04
C VAL A 70 -77.49 41.37 0.39
N THR A 71 -76.99 42.15 1.35
CA THR A 71 -77.66 43.38 1.80
C THR A 71 -77.29 44.57 0.92
N GLY A 72 -76.16 44.49 0.21
CA GLY A 72 -75.67 45.49 -0.73
C GLY A 72 -76.47 45.61 -2.04
N THR A 73 -76.26 46.74 -2.72
CA THR A 73 -76.81 47.04 -4.04
C THR A 73 -76.25 46.05 -5.08
N PRO A 74 -77.08 45.39 -5.91
CA PRO A 74 -76.59 44.48 -6.94
C PRO A 74 -75.76 45.23 -7.98
N VAL A 75 -74.75 44.55 -8.54
CA VAL A 75 -73.84 45.15 -9.51
C VAL A 75 -74.42 45.07 -10.92
N LYS A 76 -74.23 46.12 -11.71
CA LYS A 76 -74.68 46.13 -13.11
C LYS A 76 -73.97 44.99 -13.84
N LYS A 77 -74.73 44.15 -14.54
CA LYS A 77 -74.17 43.08 -15.36
C LYS A 77 -73.55 43.73 -16.60
N SER A 78 -72.30 44.18 -16.50
CA SER A 78 -71.57 44.76 -17.63
C SER A 78 -71.32 43.68 -18.68
N LYS A 79 -71.43 44.07 -19.95
CA LYS A 79 -71.20 43.19 -21.11
C LYS A 79 -69.68 43.01 -21.23
N PRO A 80 -69.09 41.85 -20.91
CA PRO A 80 -67.63 41.73 -20.71
C PRO A 80 -66.79 41.94 -21.96
N LEU A 81 -67.38 42.15 -23.13
CA LEU A 81 -66.66 42.22 -24.39
C LEU A 81 -65.99 43.58 -24.60
N GLU A 82 -66.66 44.68 -24.29
CA GLU A 82 -66.13 46.02 -24.57
C GLU A 82 -64.88 46.33 -23.72
N ASP A 83 -64.89 46.00 -22.42
CA ASP A 83 -63.72 46.19 -21.52
C ASP A 83 -62.56 45.20 -21.81
N MET A 84 -62.86 44.03 -22.41
CA MET A 84 -61.84 43.07 -22.84
C MET A 84 -61.24 43.43 -24.21
N LEU A 85 -61.95 44.19 -25.04
CA LEU A 85 -61.43 44.70 -26.31
C LEU A 85 -60.51 45.92 -26.09
N ASP A 86 -60.88 46.81 -25.17
CA ASP A 86 -60.10 48.03 -24.90
C ASP A 86 -58.71 47.75 -24.29
N ASN A 87 -58.52 46.58 -23.67
CA ASN A 87 -57.26 46.16 -23.04
C ASN A 87 -56.41 45.18 -23.86
N LYS A 88 -56.83 44.80 -25.09
CA LYS A 88 -56.13 43.73 -25.83
C LYS A 88 -55.14 44.17 -26.89
N VAL A 89 -55.02 45.46 -27.20
CA VAL A 89 -54.00 45.96 -28.13
C VAL A 89 -53.62 47.38 -27.74
N ASP A 90 -52.38 47.58 -27.27
CA ASP A 90 -51.79 48.91 -27.21
C ASP A 90 -51.75 49.48 -28.64
N LYS A 91 -52.66 50.40 -28.94
CA LYS A 91 -52.60 51.22 -30.15
C LYS A 91 -51.51 52.28 -29.93
N ASP A 92 -50.25 51.89 -30.11
CA ASP A 92 -49.31 52.85 -30.70
C ASP A 92 -49.89 53.19 -32.07
N GLY A 93 -50.29 54.45 -32.26
CA GLY A 93 -51.15 54.95 -33.34
C GLY A 93 -50.63 54.79 -34.77
N SER A 94 -49.68 53.90 -35.01
CA SER A 94 -49.09 53.60 -36.31
C SER A 94 -49.02 52.10 -36.69
N LYS A 95 -49.35 51.16 -35.79
CA LYS A 95 -49.16 49.72 -36.07
C LYS A 95 -50.50 48.98 -36.25
N VAL A 96 -50.67 48.35 -37.41
CA VAL A 96 -51.82 47.47 -37.73
C VAL A 96 -51.36 46.01 -37.74
N LEU A 97 -52.29 45.11 -37.37
CA LEU A 97 -52.14 43.65 -37.40
C LEU A 97 -51.99 43.13 -38.85
N SER A 98 -50.78 43.22 -39.41
CA SER A 98 -50.34 42.37 -40.54
C SER A 98 -48.81 42.41 -40.70
N ASP A 99 -48.20 41.26 -40.39
CA ASP A 99 -47.10 40.63 -41.12
C ASP A 99 -45.63 41.10 -41.07
N HIS A 100 -45.23 42.08 -40.26
CA HIS A 100 -43.78 42.35 -40.10
C HIS A 100 -43.31 42.47 -38.64
N ASN A 101 -43.07 41.31 -38.01
CA ASN A 101 -42.39 41.17 -36.71
C ASN A 101 -40.87 41.43 -36.80
N PHE A 102 -40.44 42.49 -37.47
CA PHE A 102 -39.06 42.95 -37.36
C PHE A 102 -38.97 43.96 -36.22
N THR A 103 -37.95 43.83 -35.37
CA THR A 103 -37.65 44.92 -34.42
C THR A 103 -37.24 46.16 -35.20
N ASP A 104 -37.48 47.36 -34.67
CA ASP A 104 -37.13 48.62 -35.35
C ASP A 104 -35.63 48.66 -35.75
N ALA A 105 -34.79 47.99 -34.98
CA ALA A 105 -33.37 47.79 -35.28
C ALA A 105 -33.14 46.91 -36.54
N LEU A 106 -33.90 45.83 -36.70
CA LEU A 106 -33.77 44.95 -37.87
C LEU A 106 -34.34 45.61 -39.13
N PHE A 107 -35.44 46.36 -39.01
CA PHE A 107 -36.01 47.14 -40.11
C PHE A 107 -35.06 48.25 -40.56
N THR A 108 -34.47 48.98 -39.62
CA THR A 108 -33.44 49.99 -39.91
C THR A 108 -32.23 49.36 -40.59
N LYS A 109 -31.78 48.19 -40.12
CA LYS A 109 -30.67 47.47 -40.74
C LYS A 109 -31.01 47.06 -42.18
N LEU A 110 -32.23 46.56 -42.42
CA LEU A 110 -32.67 46.13 -43.75
C LEU A 110 -32.78 47.31 -44.73
N ASN A 111 -33.33 48.45 -44.30
CA ASN A 111 -33.42 49.66 -45.12
C ASN A 111 -32.06 50.27 -45.46
N ASN A 112 -31.01 49.93 -44.70
CA ASN A 112 -29.65 50.42 -44.92
C ASN A 112 -28.77 49.43 -45.70
N ILE A 113 -29.29 48.28 -46.17
CA ILE A 113 -28.53 47.39 -47.06
C ILE A 113 -28.47 48.02 -48.45
N ILE A 114 -27.27 48.44 -48.85
CA ILE A 114 -27.01 48.88 -50.22
C ILE A 114 -26.87 47.63 -51.10
N GLU A 115 -27.73 47.49 -52.11
CA GLU A 115 -27.64 46.41 -53.09
C GLU A 115 -26.50 46.71 -54.07
N HIS A 116 -25.38 46.03 -53.89
CA HIS A 116 -24.18 46.18 -54.74
C HIS A 116 -24.15 45.26 -55.95
N TYR A 117 -24.94 44.18 -55.95
CA TYR A 117 -25.03 43.32 -57.14
C TYR A 117 -25.90 43.99 -58.20
N LYS A 118 -25.32 44.31 -59.37
CA LYS A 118 -26.06 44.99 -60.47
C LYS A 118 -26.49 44.05 -61.60
N GLY A 119 -26.35 42.75 -61.39
CA GLY A 119 -26.87 41.73 -62.30
C GLY A 119 -25.81 41.02 -63.13
N LYS A 120 -26.27 40.39 -64.22
CA LYS A 120 -25.48 39.54 -65.10
C LYS A 120 -25.59 40.03 -66.55
N TYR A 121 -24.47 40.13 -67.24
CA TYR A 121 -24.40 40.63 -68.61
C TYR A 121 -23.61 39.68 -69.51
N ALA A 122 -23.95 39.65 -70.80
CA ALA A 122 -23.28 38.77 -71.76
C ALA A 122 -21.86 39.26 -72.12
N THR A 123 -21.63 40.57 -72.07
CA THR A 123 -20.34 41.20 -72.41
C THR A 123 -20.12 42.45 -71.58
N LEU A 124 -18.86 42.88 -71.43
CA LEU A 124 -18.51 44.15 -70.79
C LEU A 124 -19.14 45.36 -71.52
N ALA A 125 -19.25 45.30 -72.84
CA ALA A 125 -19.91 46.36 -73.62
C ALA A 125 -21.41 46.45 -73.31
N ALA A 126 -22.09 45.32 -73.11
CA ALA A 126 -23.51 45.30 -72.72
C ALA A 126 -23.72 45.86 -71.30
N LEU A 127 -22.81 45.55 -70.36
CA LEU A 127 -22.77 46.20 -69.05
C LEU A 127 -22.62 47.71 -69.22
N GLN A 128 -21.56 48.18 -69.88
CA GLN A 128 -21.24 49.60 -69.99
C GLN A 128 -22.33 50.39 -70.73
N GLY A 129 -23.08 49.77 -71.64
CA GLY A 129 -24.22 50.40 -72.32
C GLY A 129 -25.47 50.56 -71.44
N SER A 130 -25.66 49.68 -70.46
CA SER A 130 -26.84 49.70 -69.58
C SER A 130 -26.58 50.36 -68.23
N LEU A 131 -25.35 50.21 -67.70
CA LEU A 131 -24.88 50.79 -66.45
C LEU A 131 -23.47 51.38 -66.67
N PRO A 132 -23.38 52.59 -67.25
CA PRO A 132 -22.10 53.24 -67.57
C PRO A 132 -21.29 53.63 -66.33
N LEU A 133 -21.97 53.88 -65.20
CA LEU A 133 -21.39 54.30 -63.92
C LEU A 133 -21.93 53.41 -62.80
N GLY A 134 -21.03 52.88 -61.97
CA GLY A 134 -21.35 52.21 -60.72
C GLY A 134 -21.05 53.08 -59.49
N LEU A 135 -21.36 52.55 -58.31
CA LEU A 135 -20.91 53.02 -57.00
C LEU A 135 -19.81 52.10 -56.46
N ASP A 136 -19.00 52.58 -55.51
CA ASP A 136 -17.98 51.76 -54.86
C ASP A 136 -18.57 50.48 -54.28
N GLY A 137 -17.94 49.36 -54.60
CA GLY A 137 -18.39 48.03 -54.17
C GLY A 137 -19.45 47.40 -55.07
N ASP A 138 -19.99 48.13 -56.06
CA ASP A 138 -20.87 47.52 -57.05
C ASP A 138 -20.14 46.44 -57.85
N TYR A 139 -20.83 45.33 -58.10
CA TYR A 139 -20.28 44.23 -58.86
C TYR A 139 -21.33 43.59 -59.77
N VAL A 140 -20.85 43.02 -60.87
CA VAL A 140 -21.64 42.31 -61.87
C VAL A 140 -20.93 41.04 -62.29
N ILE A 141 -21.67 40.14 -62.92
CA ILE A 141 -21.10 38.93 -63.51
C ILE A 141 -21.19 39.06 -65.03
N ILE A 142 -20.04 39.00 -65.71
CA ILE A 142 -19.97 38.90 -67.17
C ILE A 142 -19.85 37.42 -67.53
N ASP A 143 -20.84 36.90 -68.24
CA ASP A 143 -20.87 35.50 -68.69
C ASP A 143 -21.19 35.47 -70.19
N GLY A 144 -20.16 35.17 -70.97
CA GLY A 144 -20.25 35.09 -72.43
C GLY A 144 -21.08 33.91 -72.95
N GLY A 145 -21.59 33.05 -72.07
CA GLY A 145 -22.34 31.85 -72.41
C GLY A 145 -21.45 30.61 -72.55
N THR A 146 -21.95 29.60 -73.25
CA THR A 146 -21.33 28.27 -73.33
C THR A 146 -19.86 28.34 -73.76
N GLY A 147 -18.97 27.81 -72.92
CA GLY A 147 -17.52 27.73 -73.21
C GLY A 147 -16.69 28.91 -72.71
N SER A 148 -17.30 29.91 -72.05
CA SER A 148 -16.60 30.98 -71.34
C SER A 148 -16.91 30.92 -69.85
N ASP A 149 -15.91 31.06 -69.00
CA ASP A 149 -16.13 31.16 -67.56
C ASP A 149 -16.74 32.53 -67.22
N ALA A 150 -17.67 32.55 -66.27
CA ALA A 150 -18.25 33.79 -65.78
C ALA A 150 -17.21 34.57 -64.96
N VAL A 151 -16.99 35.83 -65.31
CA VAL A 151 -16.01 36.72 -64.65
C VAL A 151 -16.76 37.80 -63.90
N GLU A 152 -16.46 37.94 -62.62
CA GLU A 152 -16.97 39.06 -61.83
C GLU A 152 -16.23 40.34 -62.20
N TYR A 153 -16.97 41.43 -62.42
CA TYR A 153 -16.43 42.77 -62.60
C TYR A 153 -16.87 43.65 -61.44
N ILE A 154 -15.95 44.41 -60.88
CA ILE A 154 -16.18 45.34 -59.77
C ILE A 154 -16.01 46.76 -60.30
N TRP A 155 -16.89 47.67 -59.89
CA TRP A 155 -16.74 49.09 -60.22
C TRP A 155 -15.54 49.68 -59.47
N ASP A 156 -14.57 50.18 -60.23
CA ASP A 156 -13.45 50.93 -59.71
C ASP A 156 -13.71 52.42 -59.95
N SER A 157 -14.10 53.13 -58.90
CA SER A 157 -14.38 54.56 -58.97
C SER A 157 -13.14 55.42 -59.16
N THR A 158 -11.95 54.92 -58.82
CA THR A 158 -10.68 55.65 -59.04
C THR A 158 -10.42 55.76 -60.54
N ASP A 159 -10.68 54.67 -61.27
CA ASP A 159 -10.52 54.60 -62.72
C ASP A 159 -11.81 54.93 -63.49
N SER A 160 -12.93 55.12 -62.77
CA SER A 160 -14.28 55.29 -63.34
C SER A 160 -14.62 54.21 -64.39
N THR A 161 -14.29 52.95 -64.10
CA THR A 161 -14.48 51.83 -65.03
C THR A 161 -14.71 50.50 -64.31
N TRP A 162 -15.38 49.58 -64.99
CA TRP A 162 -15.58 48.21 -64.52
C TRP A 162 -14.31 47.39 -64.76
N LYS A 163 -13.74 46.81 -63.70
CA LYS A 163 -12.53 45.97 -63.76
C LYS A 163 -12.86 44.52 -63.41
N PRO A 164 -12.27 43.52 -64.10
CA PRO A 164 -12.44 42.13 -63.70
C PRO A 164 -11.83 41.92 -62.30
N SER A 165 -12.53 41.24 -61.41
CA SER A 165 -12.00 40.89 -60.09
C SER A 165 -10.89 39.85 -60.28
N SER A 166 -9.76 40.06 -59.58
CA SER A 166 -8.61 39.15 -59.62
C SER A 166 -8.74 37.99 -58.63
N ASN A 167 -9.96 37.74 -58.13
CA ASN A 167 -10.23 36.69 -57.16
C ASN A 167 -9.94 35.33 -57.80
N THR A 168 -8.82 34.73 -57.40
CA THR A 168 -8.53 33.34 -57.72
C THR A 168 -9.52 32.51 -56.91
N GLY A 169 -10.39 31.75 -57.58
CA GLY A 169 -11.37 30.89 -56.90
C GLY A 169 -10.70 30.00 -55.86
N ALA A 170 -11.37 29.75 -54.74
CA ALA A 170 -10.88 28.86 -53.69
C ALA A 170 -10.46 27.52 -54.31
N SER A 171 -9.16 27.25 -54.29
CA SER A 171 -8.59 26.06 -54.91
C SER A 171 -8.92 24.81 -54.09
N SER A 172 -8.84 23.65 -54.74
CA SER A 172 -8.98 22.36 -54.05
C SER A 172 -7.93 22.23 -52.93
N PHE A 173 -8.25 21.45 -51.89
CA PHE A 173 -7.39 21.23 -50.71
C PHE A 173 -5.94 20.84 -51.07
N ALA A 174 -5.72 20.22 -52.23
CA ALA A 174 -4.41 19.84 -52.75
C ALA A 174 -3.49 21.03 -53.12
N GLN A 175 -4.03 22.23 -53.28
CA GLN A 175 -3.25 23.47 -53.51
C GLN A 175 -3.12 24.33 -52.25
N LEU A 176 -3.89 24.04 -51.18
CA LEU A 176 -3.80 24.68 -49.86
C LEU A 176 -2.77 24.00 -48.95
N ALA A 177 -2.55 22.70 -49.11
CA ALA A 177 -1.39 22.04 -48.55
C ALA A 177 -0.21 22.28 -49.51
N GLY A 178 0.64 23.25 -49.19
CA GLY A 178 1.99 23.27 -49.73
C GLY A 178 2.71 21.95 -49.49
N SER A 179 3.99 21.87 -49.87
CA SER A 179 4.84 20.75 -49.46
C SER A 179 4.63 20.50 -47.95
N PRO A 180 4.60 19.26 -47.45
CA PRO A 180 4.58 19.03 -46.00
C PRO A 180 5.69 19.79 -45.26
N ASN A 181 6.78 20.15 -45.96
CA ASN A 181 7.86 21.01 -45.49
C ASN A 181 7.40 22.44 -45.13
N ASP A 182 6.29 22.92 -45.70
CA ASP A 182 5.73 24.26 -45.48
C ASP A 182 4.92 24.33 -44.18
N ASN A 183 4.65 23.18 -43.54
CA ASN A 183 4.07 23.08 -42.22
C ASN A 183 4.94 22.17 -41.32
N PRO A 184 5.93 22.74 -40.61
CA PRO A 184 6.86 21.99 -39.76
C PRO A 184 6.17 21.09 -38.72
N SER A 185 5.00 21.51 -38.24
CA SER A 185 4.19 20.75 -37.28
C SER A 185 3.62 19.48 -37.90
N LEU A 186 3.08 19.59 -39.11
CA LEU A 186 2.55 18.46 -39.87
C LEU A 186 3.67 17.52 -40.31
N GLN A 187 4.82 18.06 -40.75
CA GLN A 187 6.00 17.28 -41.07
C GLN A 187 6.50 16.48 -39.86
N SER A 188 6.56 17.11 -38.69
CA SER A 188 6.98 16.45 -37.44
C SER A 188 6.01 15.33 -37.05
N ALA A 189 4.70 15.57 -37.16
CA ALA A 189 3.68 14.56 -36.86
C ALA A 189 3.71 13.38 -37.85
N LEU A 190 3.89 13.66 -39.15
CA LEU A 190 3.98 12.64 -40.19
C LEU A 190 5.27 11.81 -40.04
N GLN A 191 6.40 12.45 -39.79
CA GLN A 191 7.68 11.78 -39.53
C GLN A 191 7.59 10.89 -38.29
N ALA A 192 7.03 11.38 -37.18
CA ALA A 192 6.80 10.58 -35.98
C ALA A 192 5.88 9.37 -36.25
N SER A 193 4.89 9.50 -37.14
CA SER A 193 4.02 8.39 -37.52
C SER A 193 4.70 7.40 -38.47
N LEU A 194 5.59 7.88 -39.35
CA LEU A 194 6.40 7.05 -40.24
C LEU A 194 7.43 6.23 -39.43
N ASP A 195 8.07 6.87 -38.45
CA ASP A 195 9.05 6.25 -37.57
C ASP A 195 8.43 5.12 -36.73
N ARG A 196 7.15 5.26 -36.35
CA ARG A 196 6.39 4.20 -35.64
C ARG A 196 5.94 3.04 -36.54
N THR A 197 5.73 3.27 -37.84
CA THR A 197 5.12 2.28 -38.74
C THR A 197 6.13 1.41 -39.50
N ASN A 198 7.40 1.86 -39.61
CA ASN A 198 8.46 1.17 -40.35
C ASN A 198 9.37 0.27 -39.50
N HIS A 199 8.85 -0.34 -38.43
CA HIS A 199 9.64 -1.21 -37.55
C HIS A 199 10.00 -2.55 -38.24
N ASN A 200 11.13 -2.59 -38.98
CA ASN A 200 11.62 -3.76 -39.71
C ASN A 200 12.77 -4.52 -39.00
N GLY A 201 13.05 -4.16 -37.74
CA GLY A 201 14.09 -4.80 -36.93
C GLY A 201 15.53 -4.30 -37.16
N LYS A 202 15.73 -3.21 -37.92
CA LYS A 202 17.07 -2.62 -38.19
C LYS A 202 17.29 -1.20 -37.65
N GLN A 203 16.37 -0.65 -36.86
CA GLN A 203 16.51 0.71 -36.32
C GLN A 203 17.60 0.81 -35.25
N LEU A 204 18.24 1.99 -35.19
CA LEU A 204 19.25 2.33 -34.17
C LEU A 204 18.59 2.37 -32.78
N ALA A 205 19.32 1.95 -31.74
CA ALA A 205 18.79 1.73 -30.39
C ALA A 205 18.03 2.94 -29.78
N ASN A 206 18.30 4.16 -30.25
CA ASN A 206 17.65 5.39 -29.79
C ASN A 206 16.20 5.58 -30.29
N THR A 207 15.74 4.81 -31.27
CA THR A 207 14.33 4.80 -31.74
C THR A 207 13.57 3.56 -31.25
N VAL A 208 14.28 2.58 -30.69
CA VAL A 208 13.73 1.39 -30.03
C VAL A 208 13.59 1.60 -28.51
N SER A 209 14.11 2.72 -27.96
CA SER A 209 14.06 3.00 -26.51
C SER A 209 12.64 2.97 -25.96
N ASP A 210 11.68 3.52 -26.69
CA ASP A 210 10.29 3.57 -26.23
C ASP A 210 9.63 2.19 -26.17
N PHE A 211 10.04 1.25 -27.03
CA PHE A 211 9.56 -0.13 -26.95
C PHE A 211 10.20 -0.87 -25.77
N ASN A 212 11.50 -0.71 -25.56
CA ASN A 212 12.19 -1.35 -24.43
C ASN A 212 11.68 -0.81 -23.09
N ASP A 213 11.48 0.50 -23.00
CA ASP A 213 10.94 1.17 -21.82
C ASP A 213 9.47 0.79 -21.60
N ALA A 214 8.65 0.72 -22.65
CA ALA A 214 7.27 0.26 -22.53
C ALA A 214 7.16 -1.23 -22.13
N VAL A 215 8.03 -2.09 -22.67
CA VAL A 215 8.08 -3.51 -22.33
C VAL A 215 8.56 -3.70 -20.89
N LEU A 216 9.66 -3.04 -20.48
CA LEU A 216 10.15 -3.04 -19.11
C LEU A 216 9.10 -2.50 -18.13
N LEU A 217 8.46 -1.37 -18.47
CA LEU A 217 7.40 -0.80 -17.67
C LEU A 217 6.23 -1.78 -17.56
N SER A 218 5.77 -2.40 -18.65
CA SER A 218 4.64 -3.35 -18.57
C SER A 218 4.96 -4.65 -17.84
N LEU A 219 6.21 -5.15 -17.95
CA LEU A 219 6.65 -6.40 -17.32
C LEU A 219 6.92 -6.22 -15.83
N ILE A 220 7.51 -5.08 -15.44
CA ILE A 220 7.90 -4.78 -14.06
C ILE A 220 6.73 -4.16 -13.29
N THR A 221 5.86 -3.39 -13.92
CA THR A 221 4.70 -2.78 -13.23
C THR A 221 3.76 -3.87 -12.73
N GLY A 222 3.49 -3.83 -11.42
CA GLY A 222 2.63 -4.79 -10.74
C GLY A 222 3.37 -5.94 -10.06
N ILE A 223 4.70 -6.04 -10.15
CA ILE A 223 5.45 -6.95 -9.27
C ILE A 223 5.42 -6.37 -7.85
N ASN A 224 4.85 -7.11 -6.90
CA ASN A 224 4.89 -6.77 -5.48
C ASN A 224 6.11 -7.38 -4.80
N PHE A 225 7.16 -6.59 -4.57
CA PHE A 225 8.40 -7.03 -3.91
C PHE A 225 8.31 -7.10 -2.37
N ASN A 226 7.15 -6.79 -1.77
CA ASN A 226 6.97 -6.76 -0.32
C ASN A 226 6.22 -7.99 0.22
N ASP A 227 5.64 -8.83 -0.63
CA ASP A 227 4.87 -10.00 -0.20
C ASP A 227 5.79 -11.20 0.08
N ALA A 228 6.09 -11.49 1.35
CA ALA A 228 6.93 -12.62 1.73
C ALA A 228 6.16 -13.95 1.91
N SER A 229 4.88 -14.03 1.52
CA SER A 229 4.11 -15.26 1.62
C SER A 229 4.68 -16.39 0.75
N ALA A 230 4.37 -17.64 1.10
CA ALA A 230 4.81 -18.81 0.34
C ALA A 230 4.31 -18.74 -1.11
N ILE A 231 5.16 -19.15 -2.06
CA ILE A 231 4.75 -19.28 -3.46
C ILE A 231 3.84 -20.50 -3.56
N THR A 232 2.69 -20.33 -4.20
CA THR A 232 1.68 -21.37 -4.39
C THR A 232 1.44 -21.61 -5.88
N ALA A 233 0.79 -22.73 -6.22
CA ALA A 233 0.44 -23.03 -7.61
C ALA A 233 -0.59 -22.06 -8.22
N LEU A 234 -1.23 -21.19 -7.42
CA LEU A 234 -2.18 -20.18 -7.89
C LEU A 234 -1.50 -18.86 -8.27
N ASP A 235 -0.23 -18.66 -7.89
CA ASP A 235 0.49 -17.44 -8.22
C ASP A 235 0.83 -17.43 -9.71
N ASN A 236 0.54 -16.31 -10.38
CA ASN A 236 1.09 -16.10 -11.71
C ASN A 236 2.61 -15.84 -11.61
N VAL A 237 3.33 -15.93 -12.74
CA VAL A 237 4.81 -15.78 -12.76
C VAL A 237 5.27 -14.44 -12.16
N ARG A 238 4.48 -13.37 -12.33
CA ARG A 238 4.80 -12.03 -11.82
C ARG A 238 4.74 -12.00 -10.29
N ASP A 239 3.66 -12.51 -9.72
CA ASP A 239 3.46 -12.55 -8.27
C ASP A 239 4.47 -13.49 -7.61
N ALA A 240 4.70 -14.66 -8.22
CA ALA A 240 5.70 -15.63 -7.75
C ALA A 240 7.11 -15.01 -7.73
N MET A 241 7.48 -14.21 -8.73
CA MET A 241 8.79 -13.55 -8.79
C MET A 241 8.93 -12.44 -7.73
N GLY A 242 7.86 -11.65 -7.50
CA GLY A 242 7.82 -10.68 -6.40
C GLY A 242 7.98 -11.35 -5.03
N LYS A 243 7.24 -12.44 -4.80
CA LYS A 243 7.32 -13.26 -3.58
C LYS A 243 8.70 -13.87 -3.37
N LEU A 244 9.30 -14.42 -4.42
CA LEU A 244 10.65 -14.98 -4.37
C LEU A 244 11.67 -13.92 -3.91
N GLN A 245 11.60 -12.71 -4.47
CA GLN A 245 12.51 -11.64 -4.09
C GLN A 245 12.29 -11.21 -2.63
N ALA A 246 11.04 -11.10 -2.17
CA ALA A 246 10.72 -10.78 -0.78
C ALA A 246 11.24 -11.86 0.19
N GLN A 247 11.05 -13.14 -0.13
CA GLN A 247 11.54 -14.26 0.67
C GLN A 247 13.07 -14.31 0.74
N ILE A 248 13.76 -14.08 -0.38
CA ILE A 248 15.23 -14.00 -0.40
C ILE A 248 15.71 -12.87 0.52
N GLY A 249 15.10 -11.69 0.43
CA GLY A 249 15.41 -10.56 1.30
C GLY A 249 15.22 -10.90 2.78
N GLY A 250 14.06 -11.48 3.13
CA GLY A 250 13.77 -11.92 4.50
C GLY A 250 14.77 -12.94 5.04
N ASN A 251 15.13 -13.94 4.24
CA ASN A 251 16.12 -14.96 4.61
C ASN A 251 17.51 -14.37 4.83
N ILE A 252 17.96 -13.45 3.97
CA ILE A 252 19.25 -12.76 4.12
C ILE A 252 19.27 -11.97 5.44
N THR A 253 18.22 -11.21 5.74
CA THR A 253 18.11 -10.46 7.01
C THR A 253 18.09 -11.41 8.21
N GLY A 254 17.35 -12.51 8.13
CA GLY A 254 17.31 -13.53 9.20
C GLY A 254 18.69 -14.14 9.47
N LEU A 255 19.43 -14.51 8.42
CA LEU A 255 20.80 -15.03 8.53
C LEU A 255 21.75 -14.00 9.14
N ALA A 256 21.66 -12.73 8.72
CA ALA A 256 22.49 -11.67 9.26
C ALA A 256 22.28 -11.48 10.78
N ASN A 257 21.01 -11.51 11.23
CA ASN A 257 20.67 -11.43 12.65
C ASN A 257 21.21 -12.64 13.43
N GLU A 258 21.08 -13.85 12.90
CA GLU A 258 21.61 -15.06 13.53
C GLU A 258 23.14 -15.03 13.65
N ILE A 259 23.83 -14.56 12.61
CA ILE A 259 25.30 -14.38 12.64
C ILE A 259 25.69 -13.37 13.72
N ALA A 260 25.01 -12.23 13.80
CA ALA A 260 25.28 -11.22 14.82
C ALA A 260 25.07 -11.77 16.24
N ASN A 261 23.98 -12.52 16.45
CA ASN A 261 23.71 -13.19 17.74
C ASN A 261 24.81 -14.19 18.10
N ARG A 262 25.25 -15.01 17.15
CA ARG A 262 26.37 -15.95 17.36
C ARG A 262 27.68 -15.24 17.66
N GLN A 263 27.99 -14.16 16.95
CA GLN A 263 29.18 -13.35 17.21
C GLN A 263 29.16 -12.77 18.63
N ASN A 264 28.03 -12.23 19.07
CA ASN A 264 27.87 -11.74 20.45
C ASN A 264 28.02 -12.87 21.47
N ALA A 265 27.43 -14.04 21.21
CA ALA A 265 27.56 -15.20 22.08
C ALA A 265 29.03 -15.69 22.17
N VAL A 266 29.75 -15.71 21.05
CA VAL A 266 31.18 -16.05 21.01
C VAL A 266 32.02 -15.00 21.73
N ALA A 267 31.76 -13.70 21.52
CA ALA A 267 32.45 -12.62 22.22
C ALA A 267 32.27 -12.75 23.75
N ASN A 268 31.03 -12.96 24.21
CA ASN A 268 30.72 -13.19 25.62
C ASN A 268 31.42 -14.42 26.19
N LYS A 269 31.56 -15.50 25.41
CA LYS A 269 32.32 -16.70 25.82
C LYS A 269 33.83 -16.43 25.83
N ARG A 270 34.35 -15.69 24.86
CA ARG A 270 35.78 -15.37 24.75
C ARG A 270 36.24 -14.48 25.91
N ASP A 271 35.45 -13.48 26.27
CA ASP A 271 35.78 -12.56 27.36
C ASP A 271 35.73 -13.25 28.73
N LYS A 272 34.93 -14.32 28.86
CA LYS A 272 34.95 -15.23 30.03
C LYS A 272 36.11 -16.22 30.01
N LEU A 273 36.67 -16.57 28.85
CA LEU A 273 37.67 -17.64 28.74
C LEU A 273 39.01 -17.29 29.41
N VAL A 274 39.31 -16.01 29.65
CA VAL A 274 40.56 -15.60 30.31
C VAL A 274 40.35 -14.35 31.18
N THR A 275 40.12 -14.54 32.47
CA THR A 275 40.28 -13.45 33.45
C THR A 275 41.70 -13.52 34.01
N TYR A 276 42.55 -12.58 33.61
CA TYR A 276 43.88 -12.44 34.19
C TYR A 276 43.76 -11.85 35.60
N TYR A 277 43.86 -12.69 36.63
CA TYR A 277 44.27 -12.22 37.95
C TYR A 277 45.79 -12.07 37.97
N ALA A 278 46.25 -10.92 37.49
CA ALA A 278 47.66 -10.55 37.39
C ALA A 278 48.21 -9.93 38.69
N THR A 279 47.61 -10.18 39.85
CA THR A 279 48.20 -9.74 41.12
C THR A 279 49.07 -10.84 41.69
N GLN A 280 50.36 -10.55 41.76
CA GLN A 280 51.44 -11.32 42.41
C GLN A 280 51.21 -11.39 43.94
N THR A 281 50.04 -11.86 44.37
CA THR A 281 49.66 -11.90 45.77
C THR A 281 49.76 -13.32 46.29
N VAL A 282 50.33 -13.46 47.49
CA VAL A 282 50.50 -14.75 48.19
C VAL A 282 49.16 -15.41 48.49
N ALA A 283 48.05 -14.66 48.51
CA ALA A 283 46.71 -15.18 48.75
C ALA A 283 45.64 -14.48 47.91
N PHE A 284 44.59 -15.19 47.51
CA PHE A 284 43.39 -14.59 46.91
C PHE A 284 42.12 -15.43 47.19
N THR A 285 40.96 -14.77 47.11
CA THR A 285 39.63 -15.40 47.21
C THR A 285 38.89 -15.18 45.90
N PRO A 286 38.45 -16.23 45.18
CA PRO A 286 37.66 -16.09 43.96
C PRO A 286 36.35 -15.32 44.21
N LEU A 287 35.98 -14.46 43.27
CA LEU A 287 34.76 -13.64 43.31
C LEU A 287 33.71 -14.18 42.34
N SER A 288 32.44 -13.81 42.52
CA SER A 288 31.33 -14.24 41.65
C SER A 288 31.56 -13.89 40.16
N ALA A 289 32.24 -12.77 39.89
CA ALA A 289 32.61 -12.35 38.55
C ALA A 289 33.62 -13.28 37.85
N MET A 290 34.28 -14.17 38.61
CA MET A 290 35.21 -15.17 38.08
C MET A 290 34.55 -16.52 37.78
N ALA A 291 33.22 -16.62 37.88
CA ALA A 291 32.49 -17.80 37.46
C ALA A 291 32.67 -18.05 35.96
N ASP A 292 32.89 -19.32 35.61
CA ASP A 292 33.14 -19.86 34.27
C ASP A 292 34.38 -19.27 33.59
N THR A 293 35.39 -18.86 34.37
CA THR A 293 36.64 -18.29 33.84
C THR A 293 37.88 -19.11 34.22
N VAL A 294 38.96 -18.91 33.47
CA VAL A 294 40.30 -19.42 33.82
C VAL A 294 41.07 -18.33 34.56
N ILE A 295 41.31 -18.58 35.85
CA ILE A 295 42.12 -17.76 36.74
C ILE A 295 43.57 -18.24 36.66
N ARG A 296 44.43 -17.42 36.05
CA ARG A 296 45.87 -17.71 35.94
C ARG A 296 46.60 -17.19 37.17
N CYS A 297 47.19 -18.08 37.96
CA CYS A 297 48.08 -17.72 39.05
C CYS A 297 49.51 -17.66 38.51
N ASN A 298 50.17 -16.51 38.60
CA ASN A 298 51.54 -16.31 38.10
C ASN A 298 52.43 -15.75 39.21
N PHE A 299 52.60 -16.53 40.26
CA PHE A 299 53.44 -16.16 41.40
C PHE A 299 54.61 -17.14 41.52
N SER A 300 55.79 -16.62 41.89
CA SER A 300 57.01 -17.41 42.05
C SER A 300 57.03 -18.22 43.36
N ALA A 301 56.20 -17.85 44.33
CA ALA A 301 55.94 -18.63 45.54
C ALA A 301 54.51 -19.20 45.52
N ASP A 302 54.16 -19.99 46.53
CA ASP A 302 52.85 -20.62 46.63
C ASP A 302 51.74 -19.58 46.74
N THR A 303 50.70 -19.69 45.89
CA THR A 303 49.46 -18.91 45.98
C THR A 303 48.43 -19.67 46.81
N MET A 304 47.98 -19.05 47.90
CA MET A 304 46.92 -19.57 48.77
C MET A 304 45.55 -19.13 48.24
N VAL A 305 44.74 -20.07 47.78
CA VAL A 305 43.40 -19.77 47.25
C VAL A 305 42.36 -20.15 48.28
N THR A 306 41.66 -19.15 48.80
CA THR A 306 40.61 -19.37 49.78
C THR A 306 39.27 -19.54 49.05
N LEU A 307 38.65 -20.71 49.15
CA LEU A 307 37.33 -20.92 48.56
C LEU A 307 36.26 -20.20 49.38
N PRO A 308 35.42 -19.34 48.76
CA PRO A 308 34.48 -18.51 49.49
C PRO A 308 33.32 -19.34 50.07
N VAL A 309 32.68 -18.79 51.09
CA VAL A 309 31.40 -19.27 51.61
C VAL A 309 30.26 -18.96 50.63
N ASP A 310 29.06 -19.45 50.94
CA ASP A 310 27.86 -19.26 50.12
C ASP A 310 27.54 -17.81 49.75
N GLY A 311 26.88 -17.67 48.59
CA GLY A 311 26.50 -16.39 48.00
C GLY A 311 27.49 -15.86 46.94
N THR A 312 28.70 -16.43 46.86
CA THR A 312 29.69 -16.01 45.84
C THR A 312 29.54 -16.77 44.52
N PHE A 313 29.30 -18.09 44.56
CA PHE A 313 29.03 -18.90 43.36
C PHE A 313 27.68 -19.59 43.51
N ILE A 314 26.88 -19.62 42.44
CA ILE A 314 25.64 -20.42 42.41
C ILE A 314 25.97 -21.90 42.15
N THR A 315 25.14 -22.80 42.67
CA THR A 315 25.29 -24.24 42.44
C THR A 315 25.37 -24.54 40.94
N GLY A 316 26.36 -25.34 40.55
CA GLY A 316 26.63 -25.72 39.17
C GLY A 316 27.69 -24.87 38.47
N GLN A 317 27.98 -23.66 38.94
CA GLN A 317 29.08 -22.84 38.41
C GLN A 317 30.43 -23.47 38.68
N GLU A 318 31.35 -23.25 37.76
CA GLU A 318 32.72 -23.71 37.86
C GLU A 318 33.70 -22.57 37.59
N PHE A 319 34.95 -22.73 38.00
CA PHE A 319 36.05 -21.88 37.57
C PHE A 319 37.33 -22.73 37.52
N CYS A 320 38.26 -22.34 36.67
CA CYS A 320 39.53 -23.05 36.51
C CYS A 320 40.64 -22.26 37.19
N LEU A 321 41.42 -22.91 38.04
CA LEU A 321 42.70 -22.38 38.49
C LEU A 321 43.80 -22.98 37.63
N ARG A 322 44.65 -22.12 37.07
CA ARG A 322 45.80 -22.55 36.27
C ARG A 322 47.08 -22.00 36.86
N GLN A 323 48.03 -22.88 37.17
CA GLN A 323 49.34 -22.44 37.62
C GLN A 323 50.20 -22.06 36.43
N THR A 324 50.73 -20.84 36.42
CA THR A 324 51.60 -20.33 35.33
C THR A 324 52.92 -19.79 35.85
N GLY A 325 53.02 -19.51 37.14
CA GLY A 325 54.27 -19.15 37.83
C GLY A 325 55.08 -20.36 38.27
N ASP A 326 56.16 -20.10 38.99
CA ASP A 326 57.11 -21.13 39.46
C ASP A 326 56.76 -21.70 40.85
N GLY A 327 55.81 -21.11 41.60
CA GLY A 327 55.29 -21.66 42.85
C GLY A 327 54.23 -22.76 42.66
N GLY A 328 53.47 -23.10 43.71
CA GLY A 328 52.25 -23.92 43.62
C GLY A 328 50.95 -23.14 43.87
N ILE A 329 49.79 -23.76 43.64
CA ILE A 329 48.48 -23.24 44.09
C ILE A 329 47.94 -24.15 45.20
N LYS A 330 47.78 -23.61 46.41
CA LYS A 330 47.24 -24.33 47.56
C LYS A 330 45.79 -23.94 47.80
N LEU A 331 44.90 -24.92 47.82
CA LEU A 331 43.49 -24.69 48.13
C LEU A 331 43.28 -24.71 49.65
N THR A 332 42.67 -23.63 50.17
CA THR A 332 42.29 -23.52 51.57
C THR A 332 40.78 -23.27 51.65
N PRO A 333 39.98 -24.15 52.29
CA PRO A 333 38.58 -23.85 52.51
C PRO A 333 38.43 -22.68 53.49
N ALA A 334 37.53 -21.74 53.22
CA ALA A 334 37.09 -20.81 54.26
C ALA A 334 36.37 -21.58 55.39
N ALA A 335 36.21 -20.94 56.55
CA ALA A 335 35.47 -21.54 57.67
C ALA A 335 34.06 -21.97 57.22
N GLY A 336 33.72 -23.24 57.45
CA GLY A 336 32.43 -23.83 57.04
C GLY A 336 32.38 -24.37 55.61
N VAL A 337 33.45 -24.22 54.81
CA VAL A 337 33.53 -24.75 53.45
C VAL A 337 34.11 -26.18 53.45
N THR A 338 33.46 -27.08 52.72
CA THR A 338 33.92 -28.45 52.48
C THR A 338 34.39 -28.60 51.03
N ILE A 339 35.58 -29.16 50.85
CA ILE A 339 36.10 -29.57 49.54
C ILE A 339 35.97 -31.09 49.45
N ASN A 340 35.16 -31.57 48.51
CA ASN A 340 35.00 -33.00 48.20
C ASN A 340 36.19 -33.51 47.38
N ALA A 341 37.38 -33.41 47.94
CA ALA A 341 38.65 -33.88 47.41
C ALA A 341 39.64 -34.10 48.58
N PRO A 342 40.82 -34.69 48.36
CA PRO A 342 41.84 -34.78 49.41
C PRO A 342 42.12 -33.40 50.01
N GLN A 343 42.03 -33.29 51.34
CA GLN A 343 42.33 -32.04 52.06
C GLN A 343 43.79 -31.64 51.83
N GLY A 344 44.04 -30.34 51.61
CA GLY A 344 45.39 -29.83 51.36
C GLY A 344 45.89 -29.99 49.92
N TYR A 345 44.99 -30.06 48.94
CA TYR A 345 45.36 -30.13 47.52
C TYR A 345 46.29 -28.98 47.11
N ASN A 346 47.37 -29.33 46.43
CA ASN A 346 48.39 -28.40 45.96
C ASN A 346 48.73 -28.65 44.48
N LEU A 347 48.56 -27.63 43.66
CA LEU A 347 48.82 -27.63 42.22
C LEU A 347 50.24 -27.07 41.97
N ASN A 348 51.25 -27.94 42.05
CA ASN A 348 52.67 -27.54 42.01
C ASN A 348 53.29 -27.50 40.61
N ALA A 349 52.67 -28.15 39.63
CA ALA A 349 53.23 -28.23 38.29
C ALA A 349 52.90 -26.98 37.47
N LYS A 350 53.90 -26.39 36.82
CA LYS A 350 53.68 -25.30 35.87
C LYS A 350 52.73 -25.75 34.75
N PHE A 351 51.78 -24.90 34.40
CA PHE A 351 50.70 -25.12 33.44
C PHE A 351 49.64 -26.15 33.82
N SER A 352 49.75 -26.77 35.00
CA SER A 352 48.67 -27.63 35.48
C SER A 352 47.44 -26.80 35.86
N GLU A 353 46.29 -27.46 35.80
CA GLU A 353 44.99 -26.82 35.99
C GLU A 353 44.08 -27.70 36.86
N VAL A 354 43.21 -27.04 37.63
CA VAL A 354 42.14 -27.68 38.39
C VAL A 354 40.85 -26.91 38.17
N TRP A 355 39.81 -27.63 37.76
CA TRP A 355 38.46 -27.09 37.66
C TRP A 355 37.76 -27.30 38.99
N ILE A 356 37.19 -26.24 39.54
CA ILE A 356 36.51 -26.24 40.83
C ILE A 356 35.04 -25.95 40.57
N ARG A 357 34.16 -26.85 40.99
CA ARG A 357 32.72 -26.70 40.78
C ARG A 357 31.99 -26.57 42.10
N LYS A 358 31.04 -25.63 42.17
CA LYS A 358 30.11 -25.49 43.30
C LYS A 358 29.05 -26.59 43.21
N GLU A 359 29.05 -27.54 44.13
CA GLU A 359 28.10 -28.66 44.13
C GLU A 359 26.87 -28.39 44.99
N ALA A 360 27.06 -27.70 46.11
CA ALA A 360 25.99 -27.29 47.01
C ALA A 360 26.44 -26.15 47.91
N ALA A 361 25.55 -25.72 48.82
CA ALA A 361 25.83 -24.80 49.90
C ALA A 361 27.15 -25.19 50.63
N ASN A 362 28.15 -24.32 50.58
CA ASN A 362 29.51 -24.48 51.10
C ASN A 362 30.26 -25.75 50.67
N ILE A 363 29.83 -26.44 49.59
CA ILE A 363 30.47 -27.67 49.09
C ILE A 363 31.02 -27.44 47.68
N TYR A 364 32.31 -27.73 47.51
CA TYR A 364 33.01 -27.67 46.23
C TYR A 364 33.58 -29.04 45.85
N SER A 365 33.63 -29.36 44.56
CA SER A 365 34.33 -30.53 44.02
C SER A 365 35.49 -30.09 43.12
N LEU A 366 36.50 -30.95 43.02
CA LEU A 366 37.64 -30.74 42.12
C LEU A 366 37.53 -31.70 40.94
N ARG A 367 37.70 -31.18 39.73
CA ARG A 367 37.85 -31.96 38.49
C ARG A 367 39.22 -31.67 37.91
N PHE A 368 40.02 -32.72 37.75
CA PHE A 368 41.33 -32.63 37.14
C PHE A 368 41.19 -32.76 35.63
N MET A 369 41.69 -31.77 34.89
CA MET A 369 41.80 -31.83 33.44
C MET A 369 43.28 -31.80 33.08
N GLY A 370 43.84 -33.00 32.87
CA GLY A 370 45.25 -33.17 32.56
C GLY A 370 45.90 -34.28 33.38
N THR A 371 46.91 -34.91 32.79
CA THR A 371 47.82 -35.80 33.51
C THR A 371 48.65 -34.93 34.45
N ASP A 372 48.38 -34.98 35.75
CA ASP A 372 49.41 -34.60 36.72
C ASP A 372 50.62 -35.53 36.46
N PRO A 373 51.78 -35.01 36.01
CA PRO A 373 52.95 -35.85 35.75
C PRO A 373 53.51 -36.50 37.02
N SER A 374 52.99 -36.18 38.21
CA SER A 374 53.40 -36.74 39.50
C SER A 374 52.37 -37.70 40.12
N ILE A 375 51.15 -37.82 39.58
CA ILE A 375 50.18 -38.80 40.10
C ILE A 375 50.50 -40.17 39.50
N GLN A 376 51.22 -40.96 40.28
CA GLN A 376 51.20 -42.41 40.20
C GLN A 376 49.73 -42.87 40.26
N LYS A 377 49.15 -43.21 39.11
CA LYS A 377 47.81 -43.82 39.06
C LYS A 377 47.89 -45.23 39.66
N GLY A 378 47.65 -45.33 40.97
CA GLY A 378 47.28 -46.59 41.59
C GLY A 378 45.79 -46.83 41.35
N PHE A 379 45.45 -47.87 40.59
CA PHE A 379 44.07 -48.35 40.54
C PHE A 379 43.99 -49.71 41.25
N THR A 380 42.93 -49.89 42.02
CA THR A 380 42.67 -51.14 42.76
C THR A 380 41.76 -52.01 41.91
N LEU A 381 42.22 -53.22 41.58
CA LEU A 381 41.35 -54.23 40.96
C LEU A 381 40.86 -55.18 42.07
N SER A 382 39.54 -55.24 42.26
CA SER A 382 38.89 -56.19 43.16
C SER A 382 38.10 -57.22 42.35
N PHE A 383 38.32 -58.50 42.65
CA PHE A 383 37.69 -59.61 41.94
C PHE A 383 36.96 -60.50 42.96
N VAL A 384 35.72 -60.92 42.65
CA VAL A 384 34.88 -61.77 43.53
C VAL A 384 34.46 -63.10 42.87
N SER A 385 35.25 -63.66 41.92
CA SER A 385 34.96 -64.96 41.27
C SER A 385 36.17 -65.50 40.51
N PRO A 386 36.34 -66.83 40.34
CA PRO A 386 37.45 -67.41 39.58
C PRO A 386 37.43 -66.97 38.10
N VAL A 387 38.56 -66.39 37.69
CA VAL A 387 38.87 -65.78 36.37
C VAL A 387 38.05 -64.52 36.05
N ARG A 388 38.71 -63.36 36.07
CA ARG A 388 38.17 -62.09 35.55
C ARG A 388 39.13 -61.44 34.58
N GLU A 389 38.56 -60.87 33.53
CA GLU A 389 39.23 -59.94 32.64
C GLU A 389 38.88 -58.51 33.04
N TYR A 390 39.86 -57.62 33.14
CA TYR A 390 39.65 -56.19 33.30
C TYR A 390 40.22 -55.47 32.08
N LYS A 391 39.49 -54.50 31.54
CA LYS A 391 39.92 -53.71 30.37
C LYS A 391 40.23 -52.30 30.81
N ASP A 392 41.41 -51.81 30.47
CA ASP A 392 41.86 -50.45 30.75
C ASP A 392 42.37 -49.78 29.46
N TYR A 393 42.31 -48.45 29.41
CA TYR A 393 42.77 -47.66 28.26
C TYR A 393 43.88 -46.71 28.67
N PHE A 394 45.01 -46.79 27.96
CA PHE A 394 46.15 -45.93 28.16
C PHE A 394 46.27 -44.97 26.99
N GLU A 395 45.88 -43.72 27.20
CA GLU A 395 45.99 -42.64 26.20
C GLU A 395 47.45 -42.26 25.94
N LYS A 396 48.33 -42.39 26.95
CA LYS A 396 49.76 -42.09 26.85
C LYS A 396 50.59 -43.34 27.16
N PRO A 397 51.86 -43.40 26.70
CA PRO A 397 52.74 -44.49 27.07
C PRO A 397 52.89 -44.54 28.60
N ALA A 398 52.80 -45.73 29.17
CA ALA A 398 52.90 -45.93 30.61
C ALA A 398 53.87 -47.07 30.93
N SER A 399 54.58 -46.95 32.06
CA SER A 399 55.50 -47.98 32.53
C SER A 399 55.00 -48.56 33.84
N ILE A 400 54.75 -49.87 33.87
CA ILE A 400 54.35 -50.56 35.11
C ILE A 400 55.61 -51.02 35.81
N ILE A 401 55.91 -50.41 36.95
CA ILE A 401 57.15 -50.63 37.70
C ILE A 401 56.95 -51.52 38.92
N LYS A 402 55.71 -51.69 39.39
CA LYS A 402 55.42 -52.54 40.54
C LYS A 402 53.98 -53.05 40.49
N ILE A 403 53.84 -54.35 40.73
CA ILE A 403 52.56 -55.02 40.93
C ILE A 403 52.66 -55.77 42.26
N THR A 404 51.69 -55.57 43.15
CA THR A 404 51.59 -56.28 44.42
C THR A 404 50.29 -57.07 44.40
N LEU A 405 50.39 -58.40 44.47
CA LEU A 405 49.27 -59.33 44.42
C LEU A 405 49.31 -60.25 45.64
N ASP A 406 48.17 -60.44 46.30
CA ASP A 406 48.01 -61.42 47.37
C ASP A 406 47.12 -62.58 46.89
N GLY A 407 47.58 -63.83 47.07
CA GLY A 407 46.76 -65.03 46.80
C GLY A 407 46.50 -65.36 45.31
N ILE A 408 47.32 -64.81 44.40
CA ILE A 408 47.18 -65.01 42.94
C ILE A 408 48.20 -66.02 42.44
N SER A 409 47.77 -66.95 41.57
CA SER A 409 48.65 -67.97 41.00
C SER A 409 49.24 -67.56 39.66
N THR A 410 48.48 -66.82 38.84
CA THR A 410 48.99 -66.23 37.59
C THR A 410 48.36 -64.87 37.33
N PHE A 411 49.18 -63.91 36.89
CA PHE A 411 48.75 -62.59 36.43
C PHE A 411 49.22 -62.40 34.99
N GLN A 412 48.33 -61.98 34.10
CA GLN A 412 48.62 -61.85 32.68
C GLN A 412 48.05 -60.55 32.13
N TYR A 413 48.65 -60.05 31.05
CA TYR A 413 48.17 -58.86 30.35
C TYR A 413 48.18 -59.05 28.83
N SER A 414 47.33 -58.30 28.13
CA SER A 414 47.19 -58.33 26.68
C SER A 414 47.02 -56.92 26.13
N THR A 415 47.90 -56.50 25.22
CA THR A 415 47.82 -55.19 24.52
C THR A 415 47.10 -55.29 23.16
N ASN A 416 46.67 -56.49 22.76
CA ASN A 416 45.99 -56.75 21.49
C ASN A 416 44.53 -57.19 21.70
N GLY A 417 43.87 -56.62 22.71
CA GLY A 417 42.44 -56.83 22.92
C GLY A 417 42.07 -58.23 23.45
N GLY A 418 43.00 -58.96 24.05
CA GLY A 418 42.78 -60.31 24.62
C GLY A 418 43.11 -61.46 23.67
N ILE A 419 43.69 -61.18 22.48
CA ILE A 419 44.05 -62.22 21.51
C ILE A 419 45.20 -63.08 22.04
N SER A 420 46.21 -62.45 22.64
CA SER A 420 47.28 -63.17 23.35
C SER A 420 47.57 -62.51 24.69
N TYR A 421 47.85 -63.35 25.68
CA TYR A 421 48.17 -62.94 27.05
C TYR A 421 49.63 -63.27 27.34
N LYS A 422 50.37 -62.28 27.85
CA LYS A 422 51.72 -62.46 28.40
C LYS A 422 51.61 -62.65 29.90
N THR A 423 52.17 -63.74 30.42
CA THR A 423 52.26 -63.99 31.85
C THR A 423 53.30 -63.06 32.46
N ILE A 424 52.95 -62.44 33.58
CA ILE A 424 53.81 -61.54 34.35
C ILE A 424 54.39 -62.36 35.50
N SER A 425 55.71 -62.52 35.50
CA SER A 425 56.43 -63.04 36.66
C SER A 425 56.44 -61.99 37.78
N LEU A 426 56.16 -62.42 39.00
CA LEU A 426 56.19 -61.56 40.19
C LEU A 426 57.26 -62.05 41.17
N PRO A 427 58.03 -61.14 41.79
CA PRO A 427 58.02 -59.68 41.58
C PRO A 427 58.45 -59.29 40.16
N LEU A 428 58.01 -58.12 39.67
CA LEU A 428 58.40 -57.63 38.34
C LEU A 428 59.93 -57.47 38.28
N GLU A 429 60.57 -58.22 37.39
CA GLU A 429 62.02 -58.11 37.14
C GLU A 429 62.35 -56.95 36.21
N GLU A 430 61.44 -56.62 35.28
CA GLU A 430 61.54 -55.50 34.35
C GLU A 430 60.23 -54.73 34.29
N SER A 431 60.30 -53.45 33.92
CA SER A 431 59.10 -52.64 33.75
C SER A 431 58.32 -53.05 32.50
N ILE A 432 56.99 -53.04 32.60
CA ILE A 432 56.14 -53.34 31.43
C ILE A 432 55.78 -52.02 30.76
N LEU A 433 56.28 -51.82 29.54
CA LEU A 433 55.90 -50.68 28.71
C LEU A 433 54.56 -50.92 28.01
N ILE A 434 53.59 -50.06 28.31
CA ILE A 434 52.30 -49.99 27.62
C ILE A 434 52.37 -48.83 26.62
N PRO A 435 52.17 -49.06 25.30
CA PRO A 435 52.15 -47.99 24.31
C PRO A 435 50.99 -47.01 24.53
N ALA A 436 51.10 -45.82 23.95
CA ALA A 436 49.99 -44.88 23.84
C ALA A 436 48.81 -45.49 23.08
N ASP A 437 47.62 -44.92 23.30
CA ASP A 437 46.36 -45.27 22.65
C ASP A 437 46.05 -46.78 22.60
N THR A 438 46.44 -47.51 23.65
CA THR A 438 46.35 -48.96 23.69
C THR A 438 45.38 -49.42 24.78
N PHE A 439 44.48 -50.33 24.41
CA PHE A 439 43.68 -51.07 25.39
C PHE A 439 44.48 -52.23 25.95
N VAL A 440 44.55 -52.30 27.27
CA VAL A 440 45.16 -53.44 27.98
C VAL A 440 44.07 -54.27 28.65
N ARG A 441 44.06 -55.57 28.38
CA ARG A 441 43.27 -56.53 29.15
C ARG A 441 44.14 -57.23 30.17
N TRP A 442 43.71 -57.20 31.42
CA TRP A 442 44.34 -57.89 32.55
C TRP A 442 43.56 -59.16 32.83
N ARG A 443 44.26 -60.29 33.01
CA ARG A 443 43.66 -61.57 33.39
C ARG A 443 44.35 -62.09 34.63
N VAL A 444 43.55 -62.55 35.58
CA VAL A 444 44.04 -63.09 36.86
C VAL A 444 43.44 -64.47 37.09
N THR A 445 44.30 -65.44 37.47
CA THR A 445 43.88 -66.78 37.88
C THR A 445 44.27 -67.04 39.33
N PHE A 446 43.39 -67.70 40.07
CA PHE A 446 43.53 -67.97 41.51
C PHE A 446 43.65 -69.47 41.77
N THR A 447 44.48 -69.85 42.74
CA THR A 447 44.60 -71.23 43.25
C THR A 447 43.52 -71.50 44.29
N SER A 448 42.31 -71.85 43.83
CA SER A 448 41.19 -72.35 44.66
C SER A 448 40.67 -71.42 45.78
N SER A 449 39.60 -71.87 46.44
CA SER A 449 38.44 -71.12 46.97
C SER A 449 38.64 -70.21 48.19
N THR A 450 39.77 -69.53 48.34
CA THR A 450 39.98 -68.60 49.47
C THR A 450 39.56 -67.17 49.09
N THR A 451 38.74 -66.55 49.93
CA THR A 451 38.33 -65.13 49.83
C THR A 451 39.54 -64.21 49.76
N MET A 452 39.51 -63.25 48.83
CA MET A 452 40.69 -62.62 48.24
C MET A 452 41.08 -61.26 48.86
N GLY A 453 42.39 -61.00 48.88
CA GLY A 453 42.98 -59.66 49.02
C GLY A 453 43.01 -58.88 47.69
N ALA A 454 43.19 -57.56 47.77
CA ALA A 454 43.19 -56.65 46.62
C ALA A 454 44.49 -56.73 45.80
N ALA A 455 44.40 -56.53 44.48
CA ALA A 455 45.55 -56.38 43.61
C ALA A 455 45.89 -54.89 43.41
N PHE A 456 47.15 -54.51 43.64
CA PHE A 456 47.64 -53.14 43.47
C PHE A 456 48.61 -53.07 42.30
N ILE A 457 48.26 -52.28 41.28
CA ILE A 457 49.14 -51.98 40.15
C ILE A 457 49.61 -50.53 40.28
N LYS A 458 50.92 -50.34 40.24
CA LYS A 458 51.55 -49.02 40.36
C LYS A 458 52.22 -48.64 39.05
N LEU A 459 51.72 -47.56 38.45
CA LEU A 459 52.29 -46.94 37.26
C LEU A 459 53.36 -45.91 37.67
N ALA A 460 54.46 -45.86 36.90
CA ALA A 460 55.49 -44.82 37.00
C ALA A 460 55.17 -43.63 36.12
#